data_AF-T0ZS34-F1
#
_entry.id   AF-T0ZS34-F1
#
_cell.length_a   1.000
_cell.length_b   1.000
_cell.length_c   1.000
_cell.angle_alpha   90.00
_cell.angle_beta   90.00
_cell.angle_gamma   90.00
#
_symmetry.space_group_name_H-M   'P 1'
#
loop_
_entity.id
_entity.type
_entity.pdbx_description
1 polymer ?
#
loop_
_entity_poly.entity_id
_entity_poly.type
_entity_poly.pdbx_seq_one_letter_code
_entity_poly.pdbx_strand_id
1 'polypeptide(L)'
;MIAPGTNPVQFRTQIHLEGLMAIEVYWGSGSPYAWRVLLALEHKGLPYTAHLLQFSKQEHKSPHLLQMNPRGRVPVLKDGDYVCFESLAIL
;
A
#
# COMPACT_ATOMS: atom_id res chain seq x y z
N MET A 1 20.15 17.66 -25.70
CA MET A 1 19.34 18.07 -26.87
C MET A 1 17.93 17.56 -26.61
N ILE A 2 17.03 18.40 -26.11
CA ILE A 2 15.64 18.01 -25.75
C ILE A 2 14.73 18.47 -26.89
N ALA A 3 13.91 17.55 -27.43
CA ALA A 3 12.99 17.82 -28.52
C ALA A 3 11.93 18.87 -28.13
N PRO A 4 11.51 19.76 -29.04
CA PRO A 4 10.55 20.81 -28.73
C PRO A 4 9.12 20.24 -28.78
N GLY A 5 8.46 20.11 -27.64
CA GLY A 5 7.04 19.75 -27.61
C GLY A 5 6.52 19.08 -26.33
N THR A 6 7.38 18.70 -25.39
CA THR A 6 6.90 18.03 -24.17
C THR A 6 6.52 19.06 -23.11
N ASN A 7 5.20 19.22 -22.91
CA ASN A 7 4.64 20.07 -21.86
C ASN A 7 5.19 19.62 -20.49
N PRO A 8 5.74 20.53 -19.64
CA PRO A 8 6.28 20.18 -18.32
C PRO A 8 5.26 19.48 -17.40
N VAL A 9 3.96 19.69 -17.61
CA VAL A 9 2.90 18.96 -16.89
C VAL A 9 2.87 17.49 -17.30
N GLN A 10 3.04 17.18 -18.58
CA GLN A 10 3.06 15.79 -19.08
C GLN A 10 4.34 15.07 -18.66
N PHE A 11 5.48 15.76 -18.68
CA PHE A 11 6.75 15.20 -18.21
C PHE A 11 6.71 14.90 -16.69
N ARG A 12 6.10 15.80 -15.89
CA ARG A 12 5.93 15.60 -14.45
C ARG A 12 4.96 14.46 -14.13
N THR A 13 3.87 14.33 -14.87
CA THR A 13 2.93 13.20 -14.73
C THR A 13 3.58 11.89 -15.15
N GLN A 14 4.35 11.88 -16.25
CA GLN A 14 5.00 10.68 -16.78
C GLN A 14 6.13 10.16 -15.88
N ILE A 15 6.90 11.04 -15.22
CA ILE A 15 7.88 10.62 -14.18
C ILE A 15 7.17 10.09 -12.93
N HIS A 16 5.99 10.63 -12.58
CA HIS A 16 5.21 10.09 -11.49
C HIS A 16 4.75 8.66 -11.81
N LEU A 17 4.23 8.42 -13.02
CA LEU A 17 3.69 7.13 -13.46
C LEU A 17 4.75 6.01 -13.61
N GLU A 18 5.96 6.32 -14.06
CA GLU A 18 7.05 5.32 -14.22
C GLU A 18 7.73 4.95 -12.88
N GLY A 19 7.47 5.71 -11.81
CA GLY A 19 7.91 5.44 -10.42
C GLY A 19 6.77 5.13 -9.45
N LEU A 20 5.53 4.93 -9.93
CA LEU A 20 4.38 4.51 -9.12
C LEU A 20 4.58 3.05 -8.69
N MET A 21 5.43 2.82 -7.69
CA MET A 21 5.29 1.62 -6.87
C MET A 21 3.95 1.75 -6.14
N ALA A 22 2.96 0.99 -6.59
CA ALA A 22 1.62 1.06 -6.07
C ALA A 22 1.61 0.59 -4.60
N ILE A 23 1.24 1.48 -3.69
CA ILE A 23 1.04 1.12 -2.28
C ILE A 23 -0.07 0.07 -2.22
N GLU A 24 0.22 -1.10 -1.68
CA GLU A 24 -0.75 -2.15 -1.41
C GLU A 24 -0.97 -2.25 0.10
N VAL A 25 -2.23 -2.31 0.54
CA VAL A 25 -2.57 -2.48 1.96
C VAL A 25 -3.43 -3.71 2.13
N TYR A 26 -2.91 -4.69 2.87
CA TYR A 26 -3.65 -5.87 3.28
C TYR A 26 -4.31 -5.60 4.64
N TRP A 27 -5.64 -5.64 4.66
CA TRP A 27 -6.45 -5.26 5.83
C TRP A 27 -7.58 -6.25 6.06
N GLY A 28 -8.26 -6.15 7.20
CA GLY A 28 -9.42 -6.96 7.51
C GLY A 28 -10.50 -6.14 8.20
N SER A 29 -11.76 -6.46 7.92
CA SER A 29 -12.91 -5.80 8.53
C SER A 29 -12.87 -5.96 10.05
N GLY A 30 -13.20 -4.89 10.79
CA GLY A 30 -13.17 -4.86 12.25
C GLY A 30 -11.77 -4.71 12.86
N SER A 31 -10.72 -4.48 12.06
CA SER A 31 -9.37 -4.17 12.57
C SER A 31 -9.17 -2.65 12.74
N PRO A 32 -9.22 -2.09 13.96
CA PRO A 32 -8.94 -0.66 14.18
C PRO A 32 -7.51 -0.30 13.78
N TYR A 33 -6.59 -1.26 13.87
CA TYR A 33 -5.19 -1.07 13.51
C TYR A 33 -4.99 -0.91 12.00
N ALA A 34 -5.78 -1.61 11.20
CA ALA A 34 -5.74 -1.44 9.76
C ALA A 34 -6.50 -0.18 9.32
N TRP A 35 -7.63 0.13 9.95
CA TRP A 35 -8.41 1.34 9.65
C TRP A 35 -7.62 2.63 9.82
N ARG A 36 -6.78 2.77 10.87
CA ARG A 36 -5.95 3.98 11.01
C ARG A 36 -4.94 4.17 9.87
N VAL A 37 -4.41 3.08 9.30
CA VAL A 37 -3.51 3.14 8.14
C VAL A 37 -4.28 3.59 6.90
N LEU A 38 -5.46 2.99 6.65
CA LEU A 38 -6.33 3.40 5.55
C LEU A 38 -6.72 4.87 5.66
N LEU A 39 -7.15 5.32 6.85
CA LEU A 39 -7.49 6.73 7.10
C LEU A 39 -6.31 7.67 6.86
N ALA A 40 -5.09 7.26 7.25
CA ALA A 40 -3.90 8.09 7.01
C ALA A 40 -3.56 8.20 5.52
N LEU A 41 -3.73 7.12 4.74
CA LEU A 41 -3.55 7.15 3.29
C LEU A 41 -4.57 8.05 2.61
N GLU A 42 -5.86 7.92 2.98
CA GLU A 42 -6.93 8.81 2.52
C GLU A 42 -6.64 10.27 2.88
N HIS A 43 -6.26 10.53 4.13
CA HIS A 43 -5.97 11.89 4.61
C HIS A 43 -4.78 12.53 3.88
N LYS A 44 -3.77 11.73 3.51
CA LYS A 44 -2.61 12.18 2.75
C LYS A 44 -2.87 12.25 1.23
N GLY A 45 -4.00 11.73 0.75
CA GLY A 45 -4.32 11.66 -0.68
C GLY A 45 -3.36 10.77 -1.47
N LEU A 46 -2.79 9.75 -0.84
CA LEU A 46 -1.87 8.82 -1.50
C LEU A 46 -2.66 7.73 -2.24
N PRO A 47 -2.37 7.43 -3.51
CA PRO A 47 -3.01 6.34 -4.22
C PRO A 47 -2.54 4.99 -3.67
N TYR A 48 -3.48 4.09 -3.38
CA TYR A 48 -3.19 2.74 -2.89
C TYR A 48 -4.25 1.73 -3.32
N THR A 49 -3.88 0.44 -3.31
CA THR A 49 -4.80 -0.69 -3.51
C THR A 49 -5.07 -1.36 -2.17
N ALA A 50 -6.34 -1.51 -1.81
CA ALA A 50 -6.76 -2.13 -0.56
C ALA A 50 -7.19 -3.59 -0.77
N HIS A 51 -6.46 -4.53 -0.18
CA HIS A 51 -6.77 -5.96 -0.21
C HIS A 51 -7.49 -6.37 1.08
N LEU A 52 -8.81 -6.56 0.98
CA LEU A 52 -9.62 -7.03 2.09
C LEU A 52 -9.42 -8.54 2.29
N LEU A 53 -9.02 -8.94 3.50
CA LEU A 53 -8.83 -10.31 3.92
C LEU A 53 -10.01 -10.81 4.77
N GLN A 54 -10.39 -12.07 4.55
CA GLN A 54 -11.41 -12.79 5.31
C GLN A 54 -10.77 -13.52 6.50
N PHE A 55 -11.00 -13.03 7.71
CA PHE A 55 -10.48 -13.66 8.93
C PHE A 55 -11.06 -15.04 9.21
N SER A 56 -12.33 -15.27 8.87
CA SER A 56 -12.99 -16.58 8.99
C SER A 56 -12.30 -17.67 8.16
N LYS A 57 -11.71 -17.29 7.02
CA LYS A 57 -10.94 -18.18 6.15
C LYS A 57 -9.43 -18.17 6.44
N GLN A 58 -9.01 -17.47 7.48
CA GLN A 58 -7.60 -17.32 7.85
C GLN A 58 -6.68 -16.78 6.74
N GLU A 59 -7.18 -15.91 5.85
CA GLU A 59 -6.39 -15.39 4.72
C GLU A 59 -5.16 -14.57 5.16
N HIS A 60 -5.26 -13.91 6.32
CA HIS A 60 -4.16 -13.24 7.04
C HIS A 60 -3.02 -14.17 7.50
N LYS A 61 -3.23 -15.50 7.45
CA LYS A 61 -2.23 -16.54 7.72
C LYS A 61 -1.88 -17.34 6.47
N SER A 62 -2.29 -16.89 5.29
CA SER A 62 -1.88 -17.52 4.04
C SER A 62 -0.35 -17.47 3.89
N PRO A 63 0.27 -18.44 3.17
CA PRO A 63 1.72 -18.44 2.97
C PRO A 63 2.26 -17.13 2.38
N HIS A 64 1.49 -16.47 1.50
CA HIS A 64 1.85 -15.18 0.94
C HIS A 64 1.90 -14.07 2.00
N LEU A 65 0.90 -13.99 2.89
CA LEU A 65 0.86 -12.99 3.95
C LEU A 65 1.89 -13.27 5.05
N LEU A 66 2.16 -14.55 5.36
CA LEU A 66 3.16 -14.93 6.35
C LEU A 66 4.60 -14.63 5.89
N GLN A 67 4.87 -14.66 4.58
CA GLN A 67 6.16 -14.22 4.04
C GLN A 67 6.38 -12.71 4.26
N MET A 68 5.33 -11.89 4.15
CA MET A 68 5.41 -10.45 4.40
C MET A 68 5.37 -10.09 5.89
N ASN A 69 4.51 -10.76 6.66
CA ASN A 69 4.37 -10.57 8.10
C ASN A 69 4.30 -11.92 8.80
N PRO A 70 5.42 -12.43 9.36
CA PRO A 70 5.48 -13.72 10.05
C PRO A 70 4.52 -13.84 11.24
N ARG A 71 4.02 -12.72 11.77
CA ARG A 71 3.03 -12.72 12.87
C ARG A 71 1.63 -13.08 12.38
N GLY A 72 1.36 -13.04 11.07
CA GLY A 72 0.06 -13.29 10.48
C GLY A 72 -1.00 -12.32 11.01
N ARG A 73 -0.72 -11.01 11.01
CA ARG A 73 -1.64 -9.95 11.47
C ARG A 73 -1.76 -8.86 10.42
N VAL A 74 -2.82 -8.06 10.52
CA VAL A 74 -3.02 -6.86 9.70
C VAL A 74 -2.89 -5.60 10.57
N PRO A 75 -2.51 -4.45 10.00
CA PRO A 75 -2.21 -4.19 8.58
C PRO A 75 -0.84 -4.71 8.13
N VAL A 76 -0.72 -4.96 6.82
CA VAL A 76 0.55 -5.06 6.10
C VAL A 76 0.50 -4.03 4.96
N LEU A 77 1.46 -3.13 4.92
CA LEU A 77 1.66 -2.20 3.81
C LEU A 77 2.85 -2.68 2.98
N LYS A 78 2.68 -2.74 1.66
CA LYS A 78 3.74 -3.03 0.71
C LYS A 78 3.86 -1.86 -0.27
N ASP A 79 5.07 -1.39 -0.47
CA ASP A 79 5.41 -0.35 -1.42
C ASP A 79 6.58 -0.88 -2.28
N GLY A 80 6.24 -1.44 -3.44
CA GLY A 80 7.18 -2.20 -4.25
C GLY A 80 7.76 -3.40 -3.50
N ASP A 81 9.08 -3.39 -3.28
CA ASP A 81 9.81 -4.42 -2.53
C ASP A 81 9.84 -4.16 -1.01
N TYR A 82 9.45 -2.95 -0.58
CA TYR A 82 9.41 -2.61 0.83
C TYR A 82 8.12 -3.12 1.48
N VAL A 83 8.26 -3.75 2.66
CA VAL A 83 7.13 -4.26 3.44
C VAL A 83 7.23 -3.71 4.85
N CYS A 84 6.14 -3.12 5.34
CA CYS A 84 6.00 -2.63 6.70
C CYS A 84 4.74 -3.21 7.35
N PHE A 85 4.88 -3.62 8.61
CA PHE A 85 3.80 -4.06 9.48
C PHE A 85 4.00 -3.44 10.86
N GLU A 86 2.98 -3.54 11.72
CA GLU A 86 2.77 -2.67 12.89
C GLU A 86 2.24 -1.29 12.48
N SER A 87 0.96 -1.07 12.75
CA SER A 87 0.24 0.12 12.30
C SER A 87 0.80 1.47 12.77
N LEU A 88 1.62 1.51 13.83
CA LEU A 88 2.29 2.77 14.24
C LEU A 88 3.59 3.02 13.47
N ALA A 89 4.24 1.98 12.96
CA ALA A 89 5.43 2.11 12.13
C ALA A 89 5.07 2.49 10.67
N ILE A 90 3.83 2.20 10.26
CA ILE A 90 3.30 2.59 8.95
C ILE A 90 2.93 4.08 8.88
N LEU A 91 2.52 4.68 10.00
CA LEU A 91 2.09 6.08 10.08
C LEU A 91 3.29 7.05 10.09
#